data_AF-A0A949NSZ2-F1
#
_entry.id   AF-A0A949NSZ2-F1
#
_cell.length_a   1.000
_cell.length_b   1.000
_cell.length_c   1.000
_cell.angle_alpha   90.00
_cell.angle_beta   90.00
_cell.angle_gamma   90.00
#
_symmetry.space_group_name_H-M   'P 1'
#
loop_
_entity.id
_entity.type
_entity.pdbx_description
1 polymer ?
#
loop_
_entity_poly.entity_id
_entity_poly.type
_entity_poly.pdbx_seq_one_letter_code
_entity_poly.pdbx_strand_id
1 'polypeptide(L)'
;MPTTYTVEKCDDLWSISAKPQIYNDPWLWCLLYNANKDKIKNPNKLKVGTVLTVPRGVSDADKADARKCSMKFPKYMPPKGAKRYCPPK
;
A
#
# COMPACT_ATOMS: atom_id res chain seq x y z
N MET A 1 -3.17 -16.38 -4.30
CA MET A 1 -3.21 -14.94 -3.94
C MET A 1 -2.44 -14.18 -5.00
N PRO A 2 -2.93 -13.01 -5.47
CA PRO A 2 -2.34 -12.32 -6.62
C PRO A 2 -0.99 -11.68 -6.27
N THR A 3 0.00 -11.87 -7.15
CA THR A 3 1.36 -11.28 -7.04
C THR A 3 1.41 -9.83 -7.52
N THR A 4 0.34 -9.37 -8.16
CA THR A 4 0.21 -8.05 -8.75
C THR A 4 -1.15 -7.45 -8.40
N TYR A 5 -1.20 -6.13 -8.23
CA TYR A 5 -2.41 -5.37 -7.96
C TYR A 5 -2.56 -4.22 -8.93
N THR A 6 -3.70 -4.12 -9.60
CA THR A 6 -4.01 -2.98 -10.46
C THR A 6 -4.63 -1.87 -9.62
N VAL A 7 -4.00 -0.70 -9.61
CA VAL A 7 -4.50 0.48 -8.89
C VAL A 7 -5.86 0.88 -9.45
N GLU A 8 -6.86 0.95 -8.58
CA GLU A 8 -8.19 1.43 -8.92
C GLU A 8 -8.35 2.92 -8.63
N LYS A 9 -9.47 3.51 -9.09
CA LYS A 9 -9.80 4.89 -8.78
C LYS A 9 -10.05 5.01 -7.27
N CYS A 10 -9.46 6.01 -6.63
CA CYS A 10 -9.50 6.24 -5.18
C CYS A 10 -8.69 5.25 -4.33
N ASP A 11 -7.84 4.40 -4.95
CA ASP A 11 -6.87 3.63 -4.19
C ASP A 11 -5.64 4.47 -3.82
N ASP A 12 -5.19 4.28 -2.59
CA ASP A 12 -3.93 4.78 -2.07
C ASP A 12 -3.03 3.59 -1.71
N LEU A 13 -1.72 3.78 -1.73
CA LEU A 13 -0.74 2.75 -1.31
C LEU A 13 -1.09 2.11 0.04
N TRP A 14 -1.60 2.95 0.94
CA TRP A 14 -2.08 2.57 2.26
C TRP A 14 -3.30 1.65 2.20
N SER A 15 -4.36 2.06 1.50
CA SER A 15 -5.58 1.27 1.31
C SER A 15 -5.31 -0.05 0.62
N ILE A 16 -4.40 -0.06 -0.36
CA ILE A 16 -3.97 -1.29 -1.06
C ILE A 16 -3.26 -2.24 -0.09
N SER A 17 -2.38 -1.73 0.78
CA SER A 17 -1.63 -2.58 1.73
C SER A 17 -2.53 -3.12 2.85
N ALA A 18 -3.54 -2.35 3.24
CA ALA A 18 -4.56 -2.77 4.20
C ALA A 18 -5.46 -3.90 3.68
N LYS A 19 -5.50 -4.15 2.37
CA LYS A 19 -6.34 -5.21 1.79
C LYS A 19 -5.85 -6.59 2.27
N PRO A 20 -6.77 -7.48 2.70
CA PRO A 20 -6.42 -8.81 3.20
C PRO A 20 -5.75 -9.68 2.13
N GLN A 21 -6.08 -9.47 0.84
CA GLN A 21 -5.46 -10.16 -0.28
C GLN A 21 -4.02 -9.73 -0.59
N ILE A 22 -3.56 -8.60 -0.03
CA ILE A 22 -2.23 -8.03 -0.26
C ILE A 22 -1.32 -8.36 0.92
N TYR A 23 -1.44 -7.59 2.02
CA TYR A 23 -0.69 -7.78 3.25
C TYR A 23 -1.56 -7.86 4.50
N ASN A 24 -2.82 -7.41 4.44
CA ASN A 24 -3.67 -7.21 5.61
C ASN A 24 -3.05 -6.28 6.67
N ASP A 25 -2.08 -5.46 6.27
CA ASP A 25 -1.35 -4.57 7.17
C ASP A 25 -1.17 -3.21 6.48
N PRO A 26 -1.95 -2.19 6.88
CA PRO A 26 -1.86 -0.85 6.30
C PRO A 26 -0.45 -0.28 6.39
N TRP A 27 0.30 -0.60 7.45
CA TRP A 27 1.61 -0.02 7.74
C TRP A 27 2.71 -0.50 6.78
N LEU A 28 2.43 -1.52 5.97
CA LEU A 28 3.34 -2.06 4.95
C LEU A 28 3.27 -1.34 3.61
N TRP A 29 2.55 -0.21 3.54
CA TRP A 29 2.50 0.60 2.32
C TRP A 29 3.85 1.16 1.87
N CYS A 30 4.76 1.44 2.81
CA CYS A 30 6.11 1.89 2.47
C CYS A 30 6.93 0.77 1.80
N LEU A 31 6.64 -0.49 2.13
CA LEU A 31 7.24 -1.67 1.48
C LEU A 31 6.69 -1.85 0.06
N LEU A 32 5.37 -1.72 -0.11
CA LEU A 32 4.74 -1.72 -1.44
C LEU A 32 5.29 -0.61 -2.33
N TYR A 33 5.47 0.59 -1.77
CA TYR A 33 6.06 1.72 -2.46
C TYR A 33 7.51 1.44 -2.86
N ASN A 34 8.34 0.95 -1.94
CA ASN A 34 9.75 0.70 -2.22
C ASN A 34 9.94 -0.33 -3.35
N ALA A 35 9.08 -1.35 -3.42
CA ALA A 35 9.09 -2.35 -4.47
C ALA A 35 8.52 -1.87 -5.82
N ASN A 36 7.85 -0.73 -5.85
CA ASN A 36 7.27 -0.13 -7.05
C ASN A 36 7.74 1.31 -7.27
N LYS A 37 8.84 1.72 -6.64
CA LYS A 37 9.35 3.10 -6.73
C LYS A 37 9.75 3.48 -8.16
N ASP A 38 10.04 2.48 -8.98
CA ASP A 38 10.26 2.58 -10.42
C ASP A 38 8.99 3.01 -11.17
N LYS A 39 7.81 2.53 -10.74
CA LYS A 39 6.50 2.86 -11.32
C LYS A 39 5.86 4.09 -10.67
N ILE A 40 6.09 4.27 -9.37
CA ILE A 40 5.48 5.31 -8.55
C ILE A 40 6.49 6.42 -8.31
N LYS A 41 6.47 7.45 -9.15
CA LYS A 41 7.29 8.65 -8.94
C LYS A 41 6.88 9.46 -7.71
N ASN A 42 5.59 9.42 -7.36
CA ASN A 42 5.05 10.16 -6.23
C ASN A 42 4.04 9.28 -5.50
N PRO A 43 4.22 8.99 -4.20
CA PRO A 43 3.30 8.16 -3.43
C PRO A 43 1.90 8.78 -3.29
N ASN A 44 1.79 10.11 -3.43
CA ASN A 44 0.52 10.84 -3.47
C ASN A 44 -0.18 10.82 -4.84
N LYS A 45 0.51 10.41 -5.90
CA LYS A 45 -0.01 10.43 -7.28
C LYS A 45 0.10 9.03 -7.88
N LEU A 46 -0.83 8.17 -7.51
CA LEU A 46 -1.01 6.89 -8.18
C LEU A 46 -1.84 7.07 -9.45
N LYS A 47 -1.35 6.50 -10.55
CA LYS A 47 -2.10 6.48 -11.80
C LYS A 47 -3.01 5.24 -11.81
N VAL A 48 -4.32 5.46 -11.93
CA VAL A 48 -5.30 4.37 -12.06
C VAL A 48 -4.94 3.49 -13.26
N GLY A 49 -5.06 2.18 -13.10
CA GLY A 49 -4.64 1.18 -14.09
C GLY A 49 -3.16 0.79 -14.00
N THR A 50 -2.38 1.39 -13.10
CA THR A 50 -0.99 0.96 -12.87
C THR A 50 -0.96 -0.39 -12.20
N VAL A 51 -0.20 -1.33 -12.75
CA VAL A 51 0.00 -2.65 -12.15
C VAL A 51 1.19 -2.60 -11.18
N LEU A 52 0.88 -2.67 -9.89
CA LEU A 52 1.85 -2.74 -8.80
C LEU A 52 2.23 -4.20 -8.53
N THR A 53 3.50 -4.43 -8.27
CA THR A 53 4.06 -5.71 -7.84
C THR A 53 3.98 -5.80 -6.32
N VAL A 54 3.45 -6.89 -5.78
CA VAL A 54 3.31 -7.09 -4.33
C VAL A 54 4.39 -8.08 -3.88
N PRO A 55 5.53 -7.62 -3.33
CA PRO A 55 6.58 -8.53 -2.85
C PRO A 55 6.12 -9.32 -1.62
N ARG A 56 5.99 -10.64 -1.78
CA ARG A 56 5.56 -11.57 -0.71
C ARG A 56 6.72 -12.20 0.06
N GLY A 57 7.92 -12.22 -0.52
CA GLY A 57 9.14 -12.77 0.08
C GLY A 57 9.89 -11.79 1.00
N VAL A 58 9.19 -10.84 1.61
CA VAL A 58 9.80 -9.83 2.48
C VAL A 58 10.02 -10.38 3.87
N SER A 59 11.22 -10.14 4.42
CA SER A 59 11.60 -10.59 5.75
C SER A 59 10.83 -9.82 6.82
N ASP A 60 10.77 -10.36 8.05
CA ASP A 60 10.11 -9.67 9.15
C ASP A 60 10.82 -8.35 9.53
N ALA A 61 12.13 -8.24 9.23
CA ALA A 61 12.87 -7.00 9.33
C ALA A 61 12.36 -5.93 8.35
N ASP A 62 12.15 -6.29 7.08
CA ASP A 62 11.61 -5.38 6.06
C ASP A 62 10.22 -4.87 6.45
N LYS A 63 9.38 -5.75 7.02
CA LYS A 63 8.05 -5.39 7.53
C LYS A 63 8.17 -4.42 8.70
N ALA A 64 9.10 -4.65 9.63
CA ALA A 64 9.33 -3.77 10.76
C ALA A 64 9.80 -2.37 10.30
N ASP A 65 10.70 -2.30 9.32
CA ASP A 65 11.18 -1.03 8.79
C ASP A 65 10.12 -0.28 7.99
N ALA A 66 9.27 -1.00 7.25
CA ALA A 66 8.12 -0.42 6.58
C ALA A 66 7.13 0.21 7.57
N ARG A 67 6.86 -0.46 8.70
CA ARG A 67 6.04 0.09 9.80
C ARG A 67 6.63 1.38 10.35
N LYS A 68 7.94 1.43 10.60
CA LYS A 68 8.64 2.66 11.04
C LYS A 68 8.56 3.76 10.01
N CYS A 69 8.72 3.44 8.72
CA CYS A 69 8.59 4.40 7.63
C CYS A 69 7.18 4.99 7.55
N SER A 70 6.14 4.18 7.73
CA SER A 70 4.75 4.62 7.73
C SER A 70 4.44 5.66 8.82
N MET A 71 5.04 5.52 10.01
CA MET A 71 4.86 6.48 11.12
C MET A 71 5.39 7.88 10.79
N LYS A 72 6.31 8.03 9.81
CA LYS A 72 6.85 9.33 9.39
C LYS A 72 5.85 10.17 8.59
N PHE A 73 4.78 9.57 8.06
CA PHE A 73 3.80 10.25 7.23
C PHE A 73 2.41 10.27 7.92
N PRO A 74 2.13 11.25 8.79
CA PRO A 74 0.91 11.28 9.60
C PRO A 74 -0.39 11.34 8.78
N LYS A 75 -0.33 11.78 7.52
CA LYS A 75 -1.48 11.81 6.60
C LYS A 75 -1.98 10.42 6.18
N TYR A 76 -1.15 9.39 6.27
CA TYR A 76 -1.51 8.00 5.94
C TYR A 76 -1.88 7.17 7.16
N MET A 77 -1.94 7.80 8.34
CA MET A 77 -2.42 7.13 9.53
C MET A 77 -3.96 7.08 9.47
N PRO A 78 -4.59 5.89 9.50
CA PRO A 78 -6.04 5.81 9.53
C PRO A 78 -6.57 6.52 10.78
N PRO A 79 -7.51 7.47 10.66
CA PRO A 79 -8.27 7.90 11.82
C PRO A 79 -8.98 6.68 12.43
N LYS A 80 -9.11 6.63 13.77
CA LYS A 80 -9.84 5.55 14.46
C LYS A 80 -11.21 5.35 13.82
N GLY A 81 -11.46 4.18 13.24
CA GLY A 81 -12.72 3.85 12.55
C GLY A 81 -12.73 4.03 11.03
N ALA A 82 -11.59 4.33 10.39
CA ALA A 82 -11.53 4.50 8.94
C ALA A 82 -11.78 3.19 8.16
N LYS A 83 -13.00 3.03 7.63
CA LYS A 83 -13.25 2.18 6.46
C LYS A 83 -12.98 3.02 5.20
N ARG A 84 -11.85 2.80 4.53
CA ARG A 84 -11.67 3.25 3.14
C ARG A 84 -11.49 2.04 2.24
N TYR A 85 -12.64 1.47 1.89
CA TYR A 85 -12.79 0.62 0.74
C TYR A 85 -13.52 1.48 -0.29
N CYS A 86 -12.93 1.71 -1.47
CA CYS A 86 -13.71 2.27 -2.56
C CYS A 86 -14.89 1.30 -2.77
N PRO A 87 -16.16 1.76 -2.65
CA PRO A 87 -17.28 0.87 -2.91
C PRO A 87 -17.13 0.35 -4.35
N PRO A 88 -17.24 -0.97 -4.57
CA PRO A 88 -17.32 -1.50 -5.92
C PRO A 88 -18.50 -0.82 -6.63
N LYS A 89 -18.31 -0.41 -7.88
CA LYS A 89 -19.44 0.02 -8.72
C LYS A 89 -20.37 -1.16 -8.98
#